data_AF-A0A9E5XVU3-F1
#
_entry.id   AF-A0A9E5XVU3-F1
#
_cell.length_a   1.000
_cell.length_b   1.000
_cell.length_c   1.000
_cell.angle_alpha   90.00
_cell.angle_beta   90.00
_cell.angle_gamma   90.00
#
_symmetry.space_group_name_H-M   'P 1'
#
loop_
_entity.id
_entity.type
_entity.pdbx_description
1 polymer ?
#
loop_
_entity_poly.entity_id
_entity_poly.type
_entity_poly.pdbx_seq_one_letter_code
_entity_poly.pdbx_strand_id
1 'polypeptide(L)'
;KINIGTKYYPMRINRNEEEIIRKSAKIINDKLIQYQNKYADREPFDLLAMTSLQYVKQLLECENKNDVSILNEELKQINDILENFIEQNK
;
A
#
# COMPACT_ATOMS: atom_id res chain seq x y z
N LYS A 1 -1.31 -23.56 -6.86
CA LYS A 1 -0.20 -23.41 -5.88
C LYS A 1 0.47 -22.08 -6.17
N ILE A 2 0.79 -21.28 -5.16
CA ILE A 2 1.47 -19.99 -5.33
C ILE A 2 2.93 -20.15 -4.94
N ASN A 3 3.83 -19.55 -5.71
CA ASN A 3 5.25 -19.50 -5.37
C ASN A 3 5.57 -18.19 -4.63
N ILE A 4 6.08 -18.29 -3.40
CA ILE A 4 6.55 -17.15 -2.61
C ILE A 4 7.95 -17.47 -2.08
N GLY A 5 8.94 -16.68 -2.48
CA GLY A 5 10.36 -16.92 -2.22
C GLY A 5 10.80 -18.25 -2.84
N THR A 6 11.23 -19.18 -1.98
CA THR A 6 11.67 -20.53 -2.37
C THR A 6 10.61 -21.61 -2.12
N LYS A 7 9.40 -21.24 -1.67
CA LYS A 7 8.36 -22.18 -1.21
C LYS A 7 7.09 -22.08 -2.05
N TYR A 8 6.49 -23.25 -2.30
CA TYR A 8 5.18 -23.38 -2.93
C TYR A 8 4.10 -23.60 -1.88
N TYR A 9 3.14 -22.68 -1.81
CA TYR A 9 2.00 -22.77 -0.90
C TYR A 9 0.75 -23.26 -1.64
N PRO A 10 0.14 -24.38 -1.21
CA PRO A 10 -1.16 -24.80 -1.72
C PRO A 10 -2.26 -23.90 -1.10
N MET A 11 -2.79 -22.98 -1.90
CA MET A 11 -3.94 -22.13 -1.53
C MET A 11 -5.12 -22.43 -2.46
N ARG A 12 -6.33 -22.42 -1.90
CA ARG A 12 -7.58 -22.38 -2.67
C ARG A 12 -7.89 -20.92 -2.96
N ILE A 13 -7.99 -20.57 -4.25
CA ILE A 13 -8.17 -19.20 -4.71
C ILE A 13 -9.39 -19.16 -5.62
N ASN A 14 -10.25 -18.16 -5.42
CA ASN A 14 -11.38 -17.93 -6.33
C ASN A 14 -10.87 -17.39 -7.67
N ARG A 15 -11.52 -17.76 -8.78
CA ARG A 15 -11.10 -17.30 -10.12
C ARG A 15 -10.98 -15.78 -10.23
N ASN A 16 -11.84 -15.04 -9.53
CA ASN A 16 -11.86 -13.57 -9.56
C ASN A 16 -10.66 -12.94 -8.83
N GLU A 17 -10.01 -13.68 -7.92
CA GLU A 17 -8.90 -13.19 -7.09
C GLU A 17 -7.54 -13.73 -7.56
N GLU A 18 -7.54 -14.75 -8.41
CA GLU A 18 -6.33 -15.45 -8.87
C GLU A 18 -5.30 -14.49 -9.46
N GLU A 19 -5.74 -13.60 -10.35
CA GLU A 19 -4.83 -12.69 -11.03
C GLU A 19 -4.17 -11.71 -10.05
N ILE A 20 -4.97 -11.17 -9.14
CA ILE A 20 -4.50 -10.23 -8.10
C ILE A 20 -3.50 -10.94 -7.20
N ILE A 21 -3.84 -12.13 -6.72
CA ILE A 21 -2.96 -12.91 -5.84
C ILE A 21 -1.65 -13.30 -6.54
N ARG A 22 -1.70 -13.68 -7.82
CA ARG A 22 -0.52 -14.00 -8.61
C ARG A 22 0.37 -12.77 -8.80
N LYS A 23 -0.22 -11.60 -9.07
CA LYS A 23 0.51 -10.32 -9.16
C LYS A 23 1.15 -9.96 -7.82
N SER A 24 0.43 -10.08 -6.71
CA SER A 24 0.96 -9.82 -5.36
C SER A 24 2.14 -10.74 -5.02
N ALA A 25 2.05 -12.02 -5.32
CA ALA A 25 3.15 -12.96 -5.11
C ALA A 25 4.40 -12.59 -5.93
N LYS A 26 4.22 -12.15 -7.19
CA LYS A 26 5.33 -11.66 -8.02
C LYS A 26 6.01 -10.45 -7.40
N ILE A 27 5.23 -9.47 -6.95
CA ILE A 27 5.74 -8.24 -6.31
C ILE A 27 6.57 -8.57 -5.06
N ILE A 28 6.08 -9.49 -4.22
CA ILE A 28 6.83 -9.95 -3.03
C ILE A 28 8.14 -10.62 -3.43
N ASN A 29 8.13 -11.49 -4.44
CA ASN A 29 9.34 -12.20 -4.91
C ASN A 29 10.38 -11.24 -5.47
N ASP A 30 9.97 -10.28 -6.31
CA ASP A 30 10.86 -9.26 -6.84
C ASP A 30 11.49 -8.43 -5.71
N LYS A 31 10.74 -8.16 -4.64
CA LYS A 31 11.24 -7.42 -3.48
C LYS A 31 12.20 -8.24 -2.63
N LEU A 32 11.92 -9.53 -2.43
CA LEU A 32 12.83 -10.45 -1.77
C LEU A 32 14.18 -10.52 -2.47
N ILE A 33 14.21 -10.57 -3.81
CA ILE A 33 15.46 -10.56 -4.58
C ILE A 33 16.26 -9.28 -4.33
N GLN A 34 15.59 -8.11 -4.28
CA GLN A 34 16.26 -6.85 -3.96
C GLN A 34 16.90 -6.88 -2.55
N TYR A 35 16.19 -7.45 -1.58
CA TYR A 35 16.70 -7.56 -0.22
C TYR A 35 17.82 -8.60 -0.09
N GLN A 36 17.74 -9.73 -0.81
CA GLN A 36 18.83 -10.71 -0.89
C GLN A 36 20.10 -10.08 -1.45
N ASN A 37 20.00 -9.27 -2.50
CA ASN A 37 21.14 -8.57 -3.08
C ASN A 37 21.76 -7.54 -2.12
N LYS A 38 20.96 -6.94 -1.23
CA LYS A 38 21.41 -5.92 -0.28
C LYS A 38 21.90 -6.50 1.04
N TYR A 39 21.32 -7.61 1.47
CA TYR A 39 21.53 -8.23 2.78
C TYR A 39 21.75 -9.74 2.60
N ALA A 40 22.81 -10.10 1.88
CA ALA A 40 23.10 -11.49 1.51
C ALA A 40 23.31 -12.41 2.73
N ASP A 41 23.75 -11.84 3.86
CA ASP A 41 24.04 -12.59 5.10
C ASP A 41 22.79 -12.83 5.99
N ARG A 42 21.60 -12.38 5.56
CA ARG A 42 20.36 -12.52 6.34
C ARG A 42 19.57 -13.74 5.92
N GLU A 43 18.89 -14.35 6.89
CA GLU A 43 18.07 -15.51 6.60
C GLU A 43 16.85 -15.15 5.73
N PRO A 44 16.37 -16.08 4.87
CA PRO A 44 15.20 -15.84 4.02
C PRO A 44 13.94 -15.40 4.78
N PHE A 45 13.75 -15.85 6.03
CA PHE A 45 12.64 -15.44 6.87
C PHE A 45 12.76 -13.98 7.34
N ASP A 46 13.96 -13.52 7.68
CA ASP A 46 14.20 -12.12 8.04
C ASP A 46 13.91 -11.18 6.88
N LEU A 47 14.32 -11.58 5.67
CA LEU A 47 14.06 -10.81 4.45
C LEU A 47 12.55 -10.71 4.15
N LEU A 48 11.78 -11.78 4.44
CA LEU A 48 10.33 -11.77 4.33
C LEU A 48 9.68 -10.85 5.39
N ALA A 49 10.19 -10.87 6.63
CA ALA A 49 9.73 -9.97 7.69
C ALA A 49 9.99 -8.49 7.33
N MET A 50 11.19 -8.16 6.82
CA MET A 50 11.53 -6.82 6.34
C MET A 50 10.62 -6.37 5.20
N THR A 51 10.36 -7.26 4.23
CA THR A 51 9.46 -7.02 3.11
C THR A 51 8.04 -6.74 3.60
N SER A 52 7.55 -7.54 4.55
CA SER A 52 6.21 -7.37 5.13
C SER A 52 6.07 -6.03 5.85
N LEU A 53 7.07 -5.67 6.67
CA LEU A 53 7.10 -4.38 7.36
C LEU A 53 7.07 -3.21 6.38
N GLN A 54 7.84 -3.29 5.29
CA GLN A 54 7.83 -2.25 4.27
C GLN A 54 6.45 -2.06 3.65
N TYR A 55 5.75 -3.15 3.31
CA TYR A 55 4.41 -3.04 2.73
C TYR A 55 3.37 -2.52 3.72
N VAL A 56 3.46 -2.89 5.00
CA VAL A 56 2.60 -2.33 6.05
C VAL A 56 2.84 -0.82 6.19
N LYS A 57 4.10 -0.36 6.18
CA LYS A 57 4.41 1.08 6.16
C LYS A 57 3.79 1.79 4.96
N GLN A 58 3.91 1.22 3.76
CA GLN A 58 3.32 1.80 2.55
C GLN A 58 1.79 1.84 2.60
N LEU A 59 1.17 0.81 3.17
CA LEU A 59 -0.28 0.77 3.38
C LEU A 59 -0.72 1.92 4.30
N LEU A 60 -0.06 2.09 5.45
CA LEU A 60 -0.34 3.19 6.38
C LEU A 60 -0.10 4.57 5.75
N GLU A 61 0.94 4.72 4.94
CA GLU A 61 1.19 5.96 4.18
C GLU A 61 0.09 6.25 3.15
N CYS A 62 -0.46 5.21 2.50
CA CYS A 62 -1.58 5.35 1.59
C CYS A 62 -2.89 5.67 2.34
N GLU A 63 -3.14 5.05 3.48
CA GLU A 63 -4.31 5.35 4.34
C GLU A 63 -4.28 6.81 4.80
N ASN A 64 -3.13 7.31 5.25
CA ASN A 64 -2.96 8.72 5.64
C ASN A 64 -3.14 9.69 4.47
N LYS A 65 -2.73 9.32 3.25
CA LYS A 65 -2.92 10.16 2.05
C LYS A 65 -4.36 10.18 1.55
N ASN A 66 -5.11 9.12 1.82
CA ASN A 66 -6.54 9.03 1.51
C ASN A 66 -7.40 9.68 2.59
N ASP A 67 -6.81 10.40 3.55
CA ASP A 67 -7.54 11.17 4.53
C ASP A 67 -8.18 12.40 3.86
N VAL A 68 -9.34 12.18 3.24
CA VAL A 68 -10.17 13.19 2.56
C VAL A 68 -10.62 14.28 3.54
N SER A 69 -10.44 14.08 4.85
CA SER A 69 -10.70 15.11 5.87
C SER A 69 -9.95 16.41 5.59
N ILE A 70 -8.68 16.34 5.20
CA ILE A 70 -7.86 17.51 4.87
C ILE A 70 -8.44 18.27 3.66
N LEU A 71 -8.79 17.53 2.61
CA LEU A 71 -9.43 18.11 1.41
C LEU A 71 -10.80 18.71 1.73
N ASN A 72 -11.58 18.07 2.60
CA ASN A 72 -12.89 18.57 3.04
C ASN A 72 -12.76 19.84 3.89
N GLU A 73 -11.74 19.94 4.74
CA GLU A 73 -11.46 21.15 5.52
C GLU A 73 -11.04 22.32 4.60
N GLU A 74 -10.16 22.07 3.62
CA GLU A 74 -9.79 23.08 2.63
C GLU A 74 -11.00 23.55 1.79
N LEU A 75 -11.84 22.62 1.33
CA LEU A 75 -13.07 22.95 0.62
C LEU A 75 -14.05 23.75 1.48
N LYS A 76 -14.15 23.43 2.77
CA LYS A 76 -15.00 24.16 3.71
C LYS A 76 -14.50 25.59 3.91
N GLN A 77 -13.19 25.78 4.08
CA GLN A 77 -12.60 27.13 4.17
C GLN A 77 -12.88 27.96 2.91
N ILE A 78 -12.77 27.36 1.73
CA ILE A 78 -13.09 28.04 0.46
C ILE A 78 -14.58 28.44 0.43
N ASN A 79 -15.49 27.56 0.82
CA ASN A 79 -16.92 27.87 0.89
C ASN A 79 -17.22 28.99 1.89
N ASP A 80 -16.61 28.97 3.07
CA ASP A 80 -16.79 30.00 4.09
C ASP A 80 -16.29 31.37 3.57
N ILE A 81 -15.17 31.41 2.83
CA ILE A 81 -14.68 32.65 2.20
C ILE A 81 -15.66 33.16 1.14
N LEU A 82 -16.20 32.27 0.31
CA LEU A 82 -17.17 32.62 -0.73
C LEU A 82 -18.48 33.15 -0.13
N GLU A 83 -19.00 32.52 0.93
CA GLU A 83 -20.17 33.01 1.67
C GLU A 83 -19.92 34.41 2.22
N ASN A 84 -18.78 34.63 2.89
CA ASN A 84 -18.42 35.95 3.40
C ASN A 84 -18.32 37.01 2.28
N PHE A 85 -17.77 36.66 1.12
CA PHE A 85 -17.68 37.58 -0.03
C PHE A 85 -19.05 37.94 -0.60
N ILE A 86 -19.97 36.97 -0.66
CA ILE A 86 -21.34 37.18 -1.14
C ILE A 86 -22.13 38.03 -0.14
N GLU A 87 -21.97 37.81 1.17
CA GLU A 87 -22.60 38.63 2.21
C GLU A 87 -22.08 40.07 2.22
N GLN A 88 -20.79 40.30 1.97
CA GLN A 88 -20.23 41.65 1.87
C GLN A 88 -20.62 42.42 0.60
N ASN A 89 -21.08 41.73 -0.45
CA ASN A 89 -21.54 42.35 -1.71
C ASN A 89 -23.08 42.42 -1.83
N LYS A 90 -23.82 42.18 -0.74
CA LYS A 90 -25.23 42.50 -0.60
C LYS A 90 -25.41 43.88 0.02
#